data_AF-W9J7Q0-F1
#
_entry.id   AF-W9J7Q0-F1
#
_cell.length_a   1.000
_cell.length_b   1.000
_cell.length_c   1.000
_cell.angle_alpha   90.00
_cell.angle_beta   90.00
_cell.angle_gamma   90.00
#
_symmetry.space_group_name_H-M   'P 1'
#
loop_
_entity.id
_entity.type
_entity.pdbx_description
1 polymer ?
#
loop_
_entity_poly.entity_id
_entity_poly.type
_entity_poly.pdbx_seq_one_letter_code
_entity_poly.pdbx_strand_id
1 'polypeptide(L)'
;MRMRLYDETSLSGPDPIEQILLRNAFWQLYVCDKTALVIKTRPVLIHEPHLDTVLTLEAYSRYPVLLFDHGVEADGARIKDSLLGGSYVVRRLWALAPRVIQGIELHSKRNLDPFTDMEAYHDRIANLSEAYFEMITLTNNHPVLVRTPDEPALDISRSADQHLVEILQRQRTSYLISLYTIKVIVLHLVIEYNMTEVIGLSSEPLILAMRQIELAQDFLNALESALFLHL
;
A
#
# COMPACT_ATOMS: atom_id res chain seq x y z
N MET A 1 -2.03 31.66 2.22
CA MET A 1 -0.79 30.85 2.31
C MET A 1 -1.21 29.39 2.17
N ARG A 2 -0.65 28.63 1.21
CA ARG A 2 -0.87 27.18 1.11
C ARG A 2 0.31 26.49 1.80
N MET A 3 0.07 25.68 2.83
CA MET A 3 1.11 24.85 3.44
C MET A 3 1.54 23.78 2.45
N ARG A 4 2.82 23.77 2.05
CA ARG A 4 3.40 22.78 1.14
C ARG A 4 3.76 21.51 1.90
N LEU A 5 2.75 20.81 2.40
CA LEU A 5 2.94 19.64 3.28
C LEU A 5 3.65 18.45 2.59
N TYR A 6 3.88 18.50 1.29
CA TYR A 6 4.71 17.53 0.56
C TYR A 6 6.22 17.80 0.71
N ASP A 7 6.60 18.95 1.27
CA ASP A 7 7.99 19.34 1.51
C ASP A 7 8.30 19.28 3.01
N GLU A 8 9.31 18.49 3.37
CA GLU A 8 9.80 18.32 4.75
C GLU A 8 10.17 19.66 5.39
N THR A 9 10.73 20.59 4.62
CA THR A 9 11.13 21.92 5.12
C THR A 9 9.93 22.77 5.54
N SER A 10 8.74 22.49 5.01
CA SER A 10 7.51 23.19 5.39
C SER A 10 6.99 22.80 6.77
N LEU A 11 7.54 21.72 7.35
CA LEU A 11 7.29 21.30 8.73
C LEU A 11 8.35 21.85 9.70
N SER A 12 9.29 22.69 9.24
CA SER A 12 10.23 23.37 10.13
C SER A 12 9.57 24.59 10.79
N GLY A 13 9.52 24.59 12.13
CA GLY A 13 8.92 25.68 12.92
C GLY A 13 7.77 25.26 13.84
N PRO A 14 6.76 24.50 13.37
CA PRO A 14 5.67 23.97 14.20
C PRO A 14 6.17 23.10 15.37
N ASP A 15 5.34 22.98 16.40
CA ASP A 15 5.58 22.07 17.53
C ASP A 15 5.74 20.61 17.03
N PRO A 16 6.62 19.79 17.63
CA PRO A 16 6.80 18.40 17.21
C PRO A 16 5.51 17.56 17.14
N ILE A 17 4.50 17.84 17.98
CA ILE A 17 3.20 17.17 17.89
C ILE A 17 2.47 17.61 16.61
N GLU A 18 2.45 18.92 16.34
CA GLU A 18 1.85 19.49 15.14
C GLU A 18 2.52 18.94 13.87
N GLN A 19 3.84 18.81 13.86
CA GLN A 19 4.58 18.19 12.74
C GLN A 19 4.10 16.77 12.45
N ILE A 20 3.89 15.95 13.49
CA ILE A 20 3.41 14.57 13.34
C ILE A 20 1.97 14.55 12.82
N LEU A 21 1.11 15.42 13.33
CA LEU A 21 -0.29 15.52 12.88
C LEU A 21 -0.37 15.94 11.41
N LEU A 22 0.36 16.98 11.02
CA LEU A 22 0.39 17.47 9.65
C LEU A 22 0.96 16.43 8.68
N ARG A 23 2.03 15.72 9.07
CA ARG A 23 2.60 14.61 8.28
C ARG A 23 1.59 13.49 8.08
N ASN A 24 0.91 13.07 9.14
CA ASN A 24 -0.10 12.02 9.05
C ASN A 24 -1.29 12.44 8.20
N ALA A 25 -1.76 13.67 8.34
CA ALA A 25 -2.84 14.23 7.53
C ALA A 25 -2.47 14.24 6.04
N PHE A 26 -1.25 14.68 5.70
CA PHE A 26 -0.78 14.63 4.32
C PHE A 26 -0.78 13.20 3.77
N TRP A 27 -0.18 12.25 4.49
CA TRP A 27 -0.11 10.87 4.00
C TRP A 27 -1.47 10.20 3.85
N GLN A 28 -2.43 10.52 4.72
CA GLN A 28 -3.81 10.05 4.58
C GLN A 28 -4.46 10.63 3.31
N LEU A 29 -4.34 11.95 3.09
CA LEU A 29 -4.86 12.59 1.88
C LEU A 29 -4.20 12.04 0.61
N TYR A 30 -2.89 11.83 0.65
CA TYR A 30 -2.12 11.25 -0.44
C TYR A 30 -2.62 9.84 -0.78
N VAL A 31 -2.79 8.96 0.22
CA VAL A 31 -3.35 7.63 0.00
C VAL A 31 -4.76 7.72 -0.59
N CYS A 32 -5.64 8.53 -0.02
CA CYS A 32 -7.00 8.69 -0.54
C CYS A 32 -7.02 9.14 -2.00
N ASP A 33 -6.10 10.01 -2.39
CA ASP A 33 -5.97 10.48 -3.77
C ASP A 33 -5.42 9.41 -4.71
N LYS A 34 -4.42 8.62 -4.29
CA LYS A 34 -3.93 7.48 -5.07
C LYS A 34 -4.96 6.34 -5.16
N THR A 35 -5.73 6.08 -4.11
CA THR A 35 -6.84 5.13 -4.16
C THR A 35 -7.89 5.58 -5.18
N ALA A 36 -8.24 6.87 -5.19
CA ALA A 36 -9.16 7.41 -6.18
C ALA A 36 -8.64 7.30 -7.62
N LEU A 37 -7.33 7.50 -7.82
CA LEU A 37 -6.66 7.27 -9.10
C LEU A 37 -6.78 5.81 -9.55
N VAL A 38 -6.46 4.87 -8.66
CA VAL A 38 -6.47 3.43 -8.95
C VAL A 38 -7.87 2.91 -9.26
N ILE A 39 -8.88 3.33 -8.48
CA ILE A 39 -10.28 2.89 -8.65
C ILE A 39 -10.99 3.75 -9.71
N LYS A 40 -10.35 4.79 -10.24
CA LYS A 40 -10.90 5.73 -11.23
C LYS A 40 -12.21 6.41 -10.78
N THR A 41 -12.36 6.68 -9.48
CA THR A 41 -13.59 7.29 -8.94
C THR A 41 -13.63 8.80 -9.09
N ARG A 42 -12.47 9.46 -9.12
CA ARG A 42 -12.34 10.92 -9.34
C ARG A 42 -10.96 11.27 -9.91
N PRO A 43 -10.80 12.47 -10.51
CA PRO A 43 -9.49 12.99 -10.89
C PRO A 43 -8.53 13.15 -9.70
N VAL A 44 -7.24 13.00 -9.99
CA VAL A 44 -6.14 13.11 -9.01
C VAL A 44 -5.87 14.57 -8.68
N LEU A 45 -5.79 14.88 -7.39
CA LEU A 45 -5.49 16.23 -6.90
C LEU A 45 -4.00 16.42 -6.57
N ILE A 46 -3.33 15.39 -6.05
CA ILE A 46 -1.92 15.37 -5.68
C ILE A 46 -1.15 14.62 -6.75
N HIS A 47 -0.93 15.30 -7.87
CA HIS A 47 -0.15 14.80 -8.99
C HIS A 47 1.31 15.26 -8.85
N GLU A 48 2.22 14.32 -8.57
CA GLU A 48 3.64 14.61 -8.28
C GLU A 48 4.35 15.49 -9.34
N PRO A 49 4.17 15.26 -10.66
CA PRO A 49 4.71 16.14 -11.68
C PRO A 49 4.23 17.60 -11.65
N HIS A 50 3.12 17.90 -10.96
CA HIS A 50 2.59 19.26 -10.82
C HIS A 50 2.98 19.90 -9.48
N LEU A 51 3.77 19.23 -8.65
CA LEU A 51 4.30 19.82 -7.42
C LEU A 51 5.46 20.77 -7.75
N ASP A 52 5.52 21.91 -7.04
CA ASP A 52 6.62 22.89 -7.22
C ASP A 52 8.00 22.27 -6.95
N THR A 53 8.04 21.24 -6.09
CA THR A 53 9.24 20.47 -5.73
C THR A 53 8.89 19.00 -5.61
N VAL A 54 9.90 18.13 -5.69
CA VAL A 54 9.75 16.69 -5.46
C VAL A 54 9.18 16.45 -4.05
N LEU A 55 8.32 15.44 -3.90
CA LEU A 55 7.83 14.98 -2.60
C LEU A 55 9.03 14.55 -1.72
N THR A 56 9.41 15.40 -0.75
CA THR A 56 10.52 15.14 0.19
C THR A 56 10.04 14.72 1.57
N LEU A 57 8.74 14.84 1.84
CA LEU A 57 8.16 14.51 3.13
C LEU A 57 8.52 13.07 3.55
N GLU A 58 9.13 12.94 4.73
CA GLU A 58 9.48 11.64 5.29
C GLU A 58 8.24 10.85 5.74
N ALA A 59 8.31 9.52 5.71
CA ALA A 59 7.25 8.66 6.22
C ALA A 59 7.11 8.74 7.75
N TYR A 60 8.22 9.01 8.44
CA TYR A 60 8.33 9.11 9.89
C TYR A 60 8.88 10.46 10.30
N SER A 61 8.55 10.91 11.52
CA SER A 61 9.25 12.04 12.12
C SER A 61 10.63 11.58 12.62
N ARG A 62 11.67 12.37 12.37
CA ARG A 62 13.01 12.17 12.95
C ARG A 62 13.00 12.26 14.48
N TYR A 63 12.04 12.99 15.04
CA TYR A 63 11.84 13.17 16.47
C TYR A 63 10.43 12.70 16.84
N PRO A 64 10.21 11.39 16.99
CA PRO A 64 8.89 10.86 17.28
C PRO A 64 8.47 11.23 18.71
N VAL A 65 7.54 12.16 18.86
CA VAL A 65 6.86 12.40 20.14
C VAL A 65 5.93 11.24 20.46
N LEU A 66 5.86 10.88 21.73
CA LEU A 66 4.85 9.97 22.25
C LEU A 66 3.50 10.71 22.22
N LEU A 67 2.68 10.43 21.22
CA LEU A 67 1.29 10.91 21.15
C LEU A 67 0.41 10.31 22.27
N PHE A 68 0.86 9.19 22.84
CA PHE A 68 0.21 8.48 23.93
C PHE A 68 1.22 8.30 25.05
N ASP A 69 0.84 8.71 26.27
CA ASP A 69 1.63 8.47 27.47
C ASP A 69 1.42 7.02 27.91
N HIS A 70 2.20 6.12 27.30
CA HIS A 70 2.30 4.75 27.77
C HIS A 70 3.36 4.75 28.87
N GLY A 71 2.92 4.90 30.11
CA GLY A 71 3.83 5.01 31.25
C GLY A 71 4.88 3.90 31.24
N VAL A 72 6.17 4.28 31.24
CA VAL A 72 7.43 3.55 31.55
C VAL A 72 7.63 2.11 31.02
N GLU A 73 6.69 1.50 30.34
CA GLU A 73 6.81 0.11 29.90
C GLU A 73 7.40 0.06 28.49
N ALA A 74 8.55 -0.63 28.38
CA ALA A 74 9.28 -0.89 27.12
C ALA A 74 8.40 -1.52 26.02
N ASP A 75 7.21 -1.99 26.38
CA ASP A 75 6.22 -2.59 25.49
C ASP A 75 5.47 -1.55 24.63
N GLY A 76 5.20 -0.34 25.17
CA GLY A 76 4.51 0.72 24.44
C GLY A 76 5.25 1.20 23.18
N ALA A 77 6.58 1.16 23.20
CA ALA A 77 7.40 1.47 22.04
C ALA A 77 7.25 0.43 20.92
N ARG A 78 7.26 -0.87 21.27
CA ARG A 78 7.10 -1.98 20.30
C ARG A 78 5.72 -2.00 19.67
N ILE A 79 4.70 -1.72 20.48
CA ILE A 79 3.31 -1.60 20.03
C ILE A 79 3.17 -0.44 19.03
N LYS A 80 3.72 0.73 19.37
CA LYS A 80 3.73 1.90 18.48
C LYS A 80 4.42 1.60 17.16
N ASP A 81 5.59 0.98 17.20
CA ASP A 81 6.36 0.64 15.98
C ASP A 81 5.60 -0.36 15.10
N SER A 82 4.95 -1.34 15.72
CA SER A 82 4.09 -2.30 15.03
C SER A 82 2.89 -1.63 14.35
N LEU A 83 2.15 -0.79 15.08
CA LEU A 83 0.97 -0.08 14.58
C LEU A 83 1.32 0.90 13.46
N LEU A 84 2.41 1.66 13.63
CA LEU A 84 2.88 2.59 12.62
C LEU A 84 3.39 1.85 11.38
N GLY A 85 4.10 0.73 11.58
CA GLY A 85 4.51 -0.18 10.52
C GLY A 85 3.33 -0.67 9.67
N GLY A 86 2.24 -1.11 10.30
CA GLY A 86 1.03 -1.53 9.60
C GLY A 86 0.43 -0.44 8.70
N SER A 87 0.29 0.77 9.25
CA SER A 87 -0.23 1.91 8.50
C SER A 87 0.70 2.33 7.34
N TYR A 88 2.01 2.20 7.51
CA TYR A 88 3.01 2.52 6.50
C TYR A 88 2.96 1.56 5.32
N VAL A 89 2.82 0.26 5.59
CA VAL A 89 2.73 -0.76 4.53
C VAL A 89 1.52 -0.51 3.63
N VAL A 90 0.36 -0.19 4.21
CA VAL A 90 -0.83 0.18 3.42
C VAL A 90 -0.59 1.45 2.61
N ARG A 91 0.05 2.48 3.20
CA ARG A 91 0.40 3.72 2.47
C ARG A 91 1.31 3.42 1.27
N ARG A 92 2.34 2.60 1.48
CA ARG A 92 3.31 2.24 0.44
C ARG A 92 2.65 1.40 -0.66
N LEU A 93 1.74 0.50 -0.31
CA LEU A 93 0.96 -0.27 -1.27
C LEU A 93 0.18 0.66 -2.21
N TRP A 94 -0.54 1.63 -1.65
CA TRP A 94 -1.31 2.61 -2.44
C TRP A 94 -0.43 3.60 -3.21
N ALA A 95 0.81 3.83 -2.79
CA ALA A 95 1.78 4.63 -3.54
C ALA A 95 2.38 3.86 -4.74
N LEU A 96 2.60 2.54 -4.61
CA LEU A 96 3.16 1.71 -5.67
C LEU A 96 2.12 1.30 -6.73
N ALA A 97 0.87 1.07 -6.33
CA ALA A 97 -0.18 0.59 -7.25
C ALA A 97 -0.38 1.48 -8.50
N PRO A 98 -0.41 2.82 -8.41
CA PRO A 98 -0.47 3.69 -9.58
C PRO A 98 0.64 3.47 -10.60
N ARG A 99 1.87 3.17 -10.15
CA ARG A 99 3.03 2.97 -11.05
C ARG A 99 2.79 1.79 -12.00
N VAL A 100 2.23 0.70 -11.47
CA VAL A 100 1.89 -0.49 -12.27
C VAL A 100 0.70 -0.20 -13.18
N ILE A 101 -0.39 0.34 -12.62
CA ILE A 101 -1.65 0.56 -13.35
C ILE A 101 -1.49 1.57 -14.48
N GLN A 102 -0.94 2.75 -14.20
CA GLN A 102 -0.71 3.76 -15.22
C GLN A 102 0.32 3.31 -16.24
N GLY A 103 1.34 2.55 -15.81
CA GLY A 103 2.35 1.99 -16.69
C GLY A 103 1.76 1.06 -17.75
N ILE A 104 0.84 0.17 -17.35
CA ILE A 104 0.09 -0.68 -18.27
C ILE A 104 -0.79 0.17 -19.23
N GLU A 105 -1.54 1.13 -18.70
CA GLU A 105 -2.45 1.97 -19.51
C GLU A 105 -1.71 2.87 -20.53
N LEU A 106 -0.58 3.45 -20.13
CA LEU A 106 0.26 4.27 -21.02
C LEU A 106 0.81 3.43 -22.17
N HIS A 107 1.11 2.16 -21.92
CA HIS A 107 1.54 1.24 -22.97
C HIS A 107 0.43 0.96 -23.98
N SER A 108 -0.79 0.69 -23.51
CA SER A 108 -1.94 0.45 -24.40
C SER A 108 -2.18 1.61 -25.39
N LYS A 109 -1.99 2.84 -24.94
CA LYS A 109 -2.27 4.05 -25.74
C LYS A 109 -1.17 4.41 -26.74
N ARG A 110 0.01 3.78 -26.65
CA ARG A 110 1.16 4.09 -27.51
C ARG A 110 1.09 3.19 -28.74
N ASN A 111 0.76 3.76 -29.90
CA ASN A 111 0.92 3.09 -31.20
C ASN A 111 2.42 2.92 -31.46
N LEU A 112 2.95 1.74 -31.21
CA LEU A 112 4.38 1.42 -31.37
C LEU A 112 4.63 0.85 -32.78
N ASP A 113 5.70 1.31 -33.41
CA ASP A 113 6.12 0.83 -34.73
C ASP A 113 6.80 -0.55 -34.58
N PRO A 114 6.36 -1.59 -35.30
CA PRO A 114 6.67 -2.99 -34.97
C PRO A 114 8.15 -3.41 -35.09
N PHE A 115 9.01 -2.62 -35.73
CA PHE A 115 10.40 -3.01 -36.03
C PHE A 115 11.46 -2.42 -35.11
N THR A 116 11.17 -1.36 -34.36
CA THR A 116 12.14 -0.69 -33.47
C THR A 116 11.85 -0.93 -31.98
N ASP A 117 10.69 -1.51 -31.65
CA ASP A 117 10.15 -1.51 -30.29
C ASP A 117 10.25 -2.84 -29.53
N MET A 118 10.80 -3.91 -30.10
CA MET A 118 10.83 -5.21 -29.39
C MET A 118 11.73 -5.16 -28.14
N GLU A 119 12.92 -4.57 -28.22
CA GLU A 119 13.81 -4.41 -27.06
C GLU A 119 13.20 -3.45 -26.03
N ALA A 120 12.67 -2.32 -26.49
CA ALA A 120 11.97 -1.34 -25.64
C ALA A 120 10.69 -1.89 -24.99
N TYR A 121 10.00 -2.84 -25.63
CA TYR A 121 8.86 -3.57 -25.09
C TYR A 121 9.30 -4.47 -23.94
N HIS A 122 10.35 -5.28 -24.14
CA HIS A 122 10.86 -6.18 -23.10
C HIS A 122 11.36 -5.41 -21.87
N ASP A 123 12.09 -4.31 -22.07
CA ASP A 123 12.54 -3.45 -20.96
C ASP A 123 11.35 -2.88 -20.18
N ARG A 124 10.26 -2.51 -20.86
CA ARG A 124 9.05 -2.00 -20.20
C ARG A 124 8.32 -3.08 -19.42
N ILE A 125 8.14 -4.27 -20.01
CA ILE A 125 7.56 -5.41 -19.31
C ILE A 125 8.38 -5.71 -18.06
N ALA A 126 9.71 -5.77 -18.18
CA ALA A 126 10.61 -5.98 -17.04
C ALA A 126 10.43 -4.91 -15.94
N ASN A 127 10.38 -3.63 -16.31
CA ASN A 127 10.17 -2.52 -15.36
C ASN A 127 8.78 -2.60 -14.67
N LEU A 128 7.72 -2.95 -15.42
CA LEU A 128 6.38 -3.10 -14.86
C LEU A 128 6.28 -4.34 -13.96
N SER A 129 6.92 -5.44 -14.37
CA SER A 129 7.05 -6.65 -13.56
C SER A 129 7.78 -6.35 -12.26
N GLU A 130 8.91 -5.65 -12.29
CA GLU A 130 9.64 -5.26 -11.10
C GLU A 130 8.77 -4.42 -10.16
N ALA A 131 8.06 -3.43 -10.68
CA ALA A 131 7.14 -2.61 -9.88
C ALA A 131 5.99 -3.43 -9.27
N TYR A 132 5.43 -4.39 -10.02
CA TYR A 132 4.41 -5.31 -9.52
C TYR A 132 4.95 -6.24 -8.45
N PHE A 133 6.17 -6.80 -8.64
CA PHE A 133 6.83 -7.63 -7.65
C PHE A 133 7.17 -6.85 -6.38
N GLU A 134 7.67 -5.62 -6.49
CA GLU A 134 7.89 -4.72 -5.34
C GLU A 134 6.59 -4.54 -4.56
N MET A 135 5.47 -4.31 -5.25
CA MET A 135 4.16 -4.12 -4.65
C MET A 135 3.65 -5.37 -3.90
N ILE A 136 3.74 -6.57 -4.48
CA ILE A 136 3.20 -7.79 -3.83
C ILE A 136 4.10 -8.35 -2.73
N THR A 137 5.39 -7.97 -2.71
CA THR A 137 6.36 -8.43 -1.70
C THR A 137 6.48 -7.48 -0.51
N LEU A 138 5.72 -6.39 -0.47
CA LEU A 138 5.75 -5.41 0.64
C LEU A 138 5.61 -6.04 2.02
N THR A 139 4.80 -7.09 2.17
CA THR A 139 4.59 -7.80 3.43
C THR A 139 5.73 -8.71 3.87
N ASN A 140 6.62 -9.13 2.95
CA ASN A 140 7.77 -9.97 3.32
C ASN A 140 8.71 -9.24 4.29
N ASN A 141 8.70 -7.89 4.26
CA ASN A 141 9.52 -7.05 5.11
C ASN A 141 8.86 -6.67 6.44
N HIS A 142 7.59 -7.05 6.67
CA HIS A 142 6.83 -6.69 7.87
C HIS A 142 6.11 -7.90 8.46
N PRO A 143 6.84 -8.79 9.17
CA PRO A 143 6.28 -10.05 9.69
C PRO A 143 5.17 -9.85 10.73
N VAL A 144 5.04 -8.66 11.33
CA VAL A 144 3.99 -8.37 12.32
C VAL A 144 2.58 -8.35 11.70
N LEU A 145 2.45 -8.02 10.41
CA LEU A 145 1.20 -8.18 9.66
C LEU A 145 0.91 -9.63 9.26
N VAL A 146 1.91 -10.51 9.36
CA VAL A 146 1.87 -11.91 8.90
C VAL A 146 1.63 -12.88 10.06
N ARG A 147 1.99 -12.51 11.30
CA ARG A 147 1.75 -13.36 12.49
C ARG A 147 0.28 -13.72 12.63
N THR A 148 0.03 -15.02 12.64
CA THR A 148 -1.25 -15.64 12.95
C THR A 148 -1.49 -15.54 14.47
N PRO A 149 -2.75 -15.47 14.94
CA PRO A 149 -3.09 -15.42 16.37
C PRO A 149 -2.59 -16.63 17.20
N ASP A 150 -2.13 -17.70 16.55
CA ASP A 150 -1.74 -18.96 17.18
C ASP A 150 -0.28 -19.02 17.69
N GLU A 151 0.54 -17.98 17.48
CA GLU A 151 1.86 -17.91 18.12
C GLU A 151 1.71 -17.46 19.59
N PRO A 152 2.28 -18.18 20.57
CA PRO A 152 2.04 -17.91 21.98
C PRO A 152 2.54 -16.50 22.32
N ALA A 153 1.59 -15.62 22.63
CA ALA A 153 1.86 -14.27 23.12
C ALA A 153 2.68 -14.37 24.42
N LEU A 154 3.74 -13.55 24.49
CA LEU A 154 4.53 -13.32 25.71
C LEU A 154 3.58 -12.88 26.84
N ASP A 155 3.80 -13.44 28.04
CA ASP A 155 3.05 -13.18 29.28
C ASP A 155 2.95 -11.66 29.60
N ILE A 156 1.91 -11.01 29.10
CA ILE A 156 1.52 -9.63 29.42
C ILE A 156 0.02 -9.63 29.79
N SER A 157 -0.46 -8.57 30.44
CA SER A 157 -1.80 -8.50 31.01
C SER A 157 -2.90 -8.71 29.96
N ARG A 158 -3.67 -9.80 30.12
CA ARG A 158 -4.68 -10.34 29.19
C ARG A 158 -5.67 -9.34 28.56
N SER A 159 -5.91 -8.16 29.15
CA SER A 159 -6.87 -7.18 28.62
C SER A 159 -6.26 -6.15 27.66
N ALA A 160 -5.02 -5.71 27.89
CA ALA A 160 -4.31 -4.82 26.96
C ALA A 160 -3.92 -5.57 25.69
N ASP A 161 -3.55 -6.85 25.82
CA ASP A 161 -3.20 -7.72 24.70
C ASP A 161 -4.36 -7.92 23.72
N GLN A 162 -5.59 -8.10 24.22
CA GLN A 162 -6.76 -8.35 23.38
C GLN A 162 -7.05 -7.16 22.45
N HIS A 163 -7.00 -5.93 22.96
CA HIS A 163 -7.24 -4.73 22.16
C HIS A 163 -6.16 -4.51 21.09
N LEU A 164 -4.91 -4.81 21.41
CA LEU A 164 -3.79 -4.71 20.47
C LEU A 164 -3.89 -5.75 19.37
N VAL A 165 -4.25 -6.99 19.72
CA VAL A 165 -4.52 -8.05 18.75
C VAL A 165 -5.63 -7.63 17.80
N GLU A 166 -6.73 -7.06 18.30
CA GLU A 166 -7.83 -6.55 17.47
C GLU A 166 -7.37 -5.45 16.49
N ILE A 167 -6.57 -4.48 16.97
CA ILE A 167 -6.05 -3.40 16.10
C ILE A 167 -5.12 -3.96 15.04
N LEU A 168 -4.19 -4.85 15.40
CA LEU A 168 -3.24 -5.45 14.45
C LEU A 168 -3.97 -6.32 13.42
N GLN A 169 -5.00 -7.07 13.84
CA GLN A 169 -5.83 -7.83 12.93
C GLN A 169 -6.60 -6.92 11.98
N ARG A 170 -7.16 -5.80 12.46
CA ARG A 170 -7.80 -4.79 11.60
C ARG A 170 -6.83 -4.20 10.57
N GLN A 171 -5.59 -3.91 10.98
CA GLN A 171 -4.56 -3.41 10.06
C GLN A 171 -4.19 -4.46 9.00
N ARG A 172 -4.01 -5.72 9.42
CA ARG A 172 -3.77 -6.85 8.52
C ARG A 172 -4.89 -7.00 7.50
N THR A 173 -6.15 -6.99 7.96
CA THR A 173 -7.28 -7.14 7.05
C THR A 173 -7.41 -5.97 6.10
N SER A 174 -7.24 -4.73 6.57
CA SER A 174 -7.23 -3.53 5.72
C SER A 174 -6.16 -3.61 4.62
N TYR A 175 -4.96 -4.10 4.97
CA TYR A 175 -3.90 -4.36 4.00
C TYR A 175 -4.31 -5.44 2.98
N LEU A 176 -4.77 -6.61 3.44
CA LEU A 176 -5.13 -7.73 2.55
C LEU A 176 -6.24 -7.34 1.57
N ILE A 177 -7.31 -6.67 2.06
CA ILE A 177 -8.40 -6.17 1.22
C ILE A 177 -7.86 -5.19 0.17
N SER A 178 -6.99 -4.26 0.57
CA SER A 178 -6.36 -3.31 -0.35
C SER A 178 -5.52 -4.03 -1.42
N LEU A 179 -4.68 -4.98 -1.00
CA LEU A 179 -3.79 -5.74 -1.87
C LEU A 179 -4.57 -6.54 -2.91
N TYR A 180 -5.57 -7.30 -2.48
CA TYR A 180 -6.38 -8.12 -3.38
C TYR A 180 -7.22 -7.26 -4.32
N THR A 181 -7.76 -6.13 -3.85
CA THR A 181 -8.44 -5.16 -4.71
C THR A 181 -7.51 -4.66 -5.82
N ILE A 182 -6.29 -4.26 -5.48
CA ILE A 182 -5.29 -3.82 -6.47
C ILE A 182 -4.90 -4.96 -7.41
N LYS A 183 -4.68 -6.18 -6.90
CA LYS A 183 -4.36 -7.36 -7.71
C LYS A 183 -5.46 -7.68 -8.73
N VAL A 184 -6.73 -7.57 -8.34
CA VAL A 184 -7.86 -7.76 -9.26
C VAL A 184 -7.86 -6.70 -10.36
N ILE A 185 -7.63 -5.43 -10.01
CA ILE A 185 -7.54 -4.34 -10.98
C ILE A 185 -6.38 -4.58 -11.95
N VAL A 186 -5.19 -4.90 -11.44
CA VAL A 186 -4.01 -5.18 -12.27
C VAL A 186 -4.27 -6.38 -13.17
N LEU A 187 -4.82 -7.48 -12.65
CA LEU A 187 -5.16 -8.67 -13.43
C LEU A 187 -6.14 -8.34 -14.55
N HIS A 188 -7.16 -7.54 -14.26
CA HIS A 188 -8.11 -7.09 -15.28
C HIS A 188 -7.42 -6.30 -16.41
N LEU A 189 -6.57 -5.32 -16.05
CA LEU A 189 -5.88 -4.48 -17.02
C LEU A 189 -4.89 -5.26 -17.88
N VAL A 190 -4.11 -6.17 -17.30
CA VAL A 190 -3.17 -6.98 -18.09
C VAL A 190 -3.88 -7.95 -19.02
N ILE A 191 -5.08 -8.41 -18.67
CA ILE A 191 -5.92 -9.21 -19.59
C ILE A 191 -6.48 -8.31 -20.71
N GLU A 192 -7.03 -7.15 -20.36
CA GLU A 192 -7.61 -6.20 -21.31
C GLU A 192 -6.58 -5.75 -22.37
N TYR A 193 -5.34 -5.50 -21.95
CA TYR A 193 -4.27 -5.02 -22.83
C TYR A 193 -3.31 -6.10 -23.31
N ASN A 194 -3.59 -7.37 -23.05
CA ASN A 194 -2.75 -8.52 -23.43
C ASN A 194 -1.29 -8.40 -22.96
N MET A 195 -1.09 -7.97 -21.70
CA MET A 195 0.21 -7.78 -21.04
C MET A 195 0.37 -8.73 -19.85
N THR A 196 -0.13 -9.96 -19.94
CA THR A 196 -0.14 -10.94 -18.83
C THR A 196 1.27 -11.28 -18.33
N GLU A 197 2.28 -11.11 -19.18
CA GLU A 197 3.70 -11.24 -18.87
C GLU A 197 4.14 -10.32 -17.72
N VAL A 198 3.52 -9.14 -17.56
CA VAL A 198 3.82 -8.20 -16.46
C VAL A 198 3.69 -8.87 -15.09
N ILE A 199 2.71 -9.75 -14.94
CA ILE A 199 2.45 -10.48 -13.69
C ILE A 199 2.96 -11.93 -13.72
N GLY A 200 3.75 -12.28 -14.74
CA GLY A 200 4.33 -13.61 -14.91
C GLY A 200 3.33 -14.70 -15.32
N LEU A 201 2.22 -14.34 -15.97
CA LEU A 201 1.22 -15.29 -16.45
C LEU A 201 1.23 -15.45 -17.97
N SER A 202 0.88 -16.66 -18.43
CA SER A 202 0.59 -16.89 -19.84
C SER A 202 -0.77 -16.30 -20.23
N SER A 203 -0.94 -16.01 -21.52
CA SER A 203 -2.20 -15.51 -22.10
C SER A 203 -3.26 -16.61 -22.28
N GLU A 204 -3.06 -17.81 -21.72
CA GLU A 204 -4.00 -18.91 -21.88
C GLU A 204 -5.30 -18.65 -21.10
N PRO A 205 -6.49 -18.68 -21.76
CA PRO A 205 -7.74 -18.29 -21.11
C PRO A 205 -8.08 -19.08 -19.85
N LEU A 206 -7.74 -20.37 -19.81
CA LEU A 206 -7.98 -21.22 -18.65
C LEU A 206 -7.12 -20.81 -17.45
N ILE A 207 -5.83 -20.52 -17.68
CA ILE A 207 -4.90 -20.07 -16.62
C ILE A 207 -5.37 -18.73 -16.05
N LEU A 208 -5.81 -17.81 -16.91
CA LEU A 208 -6.33 -16.51 -16.50
C LEU A 208 -7.63 -16.65 -15.68
N ALA A 209 -8.55 -17.52 -16.11
CA ALA A 209 -9.79 -17.78 -15.38
C ALA A 209 -9.52 -18.42 -14.01
N MET A 210 -8.62 -19.41 -13.94
CA MET A 210 -8.18 -20.00 -12.67
C MET A 210 -7.62 -18.93 -11.73
N ARG A 211 -6.76 -18.04 -12.25
CA ARG A 211 -6.18 -16.98 -11.43
C ARG A 211 -7.20 -15.97 -10.90
N GLN A 212 -8.23 -15.65 -11.69
CA GLN A 212 -9.34 -14.81 -11.24
C GLN A 212 -10.10 -15.47 -10.09
N ILE A 213 -10.37 -16.78 -10.18
CA ILE A 213 -11.06 -17.53 -9.12
C ILE A 213 -10.22 -17.58 -7.83
N GLU A 214 -8.92 -17.87 -7.94
CA GLU A 214 -8.00 -17.88 -6.80
C GLU A 214 -7.99 -16.52 -6.09
N LEU A 215 -7.86 -15.42 -6.82
CA LEU A 215 -7.87 -14.08 -6.24
C LEU A 215 -9.22 -13.74 -5.59
N ALA A 216 -10.34 -14.16 -6.18
CA ALA A 216 -11.65 -13.97 -5.60
C ALA A 216 -11.79 -14.73 -4.28
N GLN A 217 -11.31 -15.97 -4.23
CA GLN A 217 -11.31 -16.79 -3.02
C GLN A 217 -10.41 -16.18 -1.93
N ASP A 218 -9.19 -15.75 -2.28
CA ASP A 218 -8.28 -15.07 -1.36
C ASP A 218 -8.88 -13.79 -0.78
N PHE A 219 -9.59 -13.02 -1.61
CA PHE A 219 -10.30 -11.81 -1.18
C PHE A 219 -11.43 -12.13 -0.20
N LEU A 220 -12.23 -13.17 -0.46
CA LEU A 220 -13.30 -13.62 0.43
C LEU A 220 -12.74 -14.11 1.77
N ASN A 221 -11.66 -14.89 1.76
CA ASN A 221 -10.97 -15.34 2.98
C ASN A 221 -10.48 -14.15 3.82
N ALA A 222 -9.95 -13.11 3.17
CA ALA A 222 -9.54 -11.89 3.84
C ALA A 222 -10.73 -11.13 4.46
N LEU A 223 -11.87 -11.04 3.76
CA LEU A 223 -13.09 -10.42 4.28
C LEU A 223 -13.69 -11.18 5.46
N GLU A 224 -13.73 -12.50 5.39
CA GLU A 224 -14.19 -13.35 6.49
C GLU A 224 -13.34 -13.11 7.74
N SER A 225 -12.01 -13.05 7.60
CA SER A 225 -11.12 -12.70 8.72
C SER A 225 -11.36 -11.32 9.35
N ALA A 226 -12.02 -10.40 8.62
CA ALA A 226 -12.43 -9.08 9.09
C ALA A 226 -13.74 -9.14 9.89
N LEU A 227 -14.73 -9.86 9.35
CA LEU A 227 -16.12 -9.83 9.82
C LEU A 227 -16.29 -10.47 11.19
N PHE A 228 -15.43 -11.43 11.56
CA PHE A 228 -15.45 -12.06 12.88
C PHE A 228 -14.85 -11.21 14.01
N LEU A 229 -14.30 -10.02 13.73
CA LEU A 229 -13.85 -9.06 14.75
C LEU A 229 -14.98 -8.16 15.30
N HIS A 230 -16.18 -8.27 14.74
CA HIS A 230 -17.33 -7.39 15.06
C HIS A 230 -18.57 -8.14 15.59
N LEU A 231 -18.42 -9.42 15.95
CA LEU A 231 -19.44 -10.27 16.59
C LEU A 231 -18.95 -10.72 17.96
#